data_AF-A0A7C7MSC6-F1
#
_entry.id   AF-A0A7C7MSC6-F1
#
_cell.length_a   1.000
_cell.length_b   1.000
_cell.length_c   1.000
_cell.angle_alpha   90.00
_cell.angle_beta   90.00
_cell.angle_gamma   90.00
#
_symmetry.space_group_name_H-M   'P 1'
#
loop_
_entity.id
_entity.type
_entity.pdbx_description
1 polymer ?
#
loop_
_entity_poly.entity_id
_entity_poly.type
_entity_poly.pdbx_seq_one_letter_code
_entity_poly.pdbx_strand_id
1 'polypeptide(L)'
;MHGIQDVEQRDLAIELLDHLCTWEKTKPLYERITRELSELGAKPRHSQFEQEKFAKLREAEETIPALMYEIDAAKASMRCEDFYNLDRYMESLKIIDVWLDNILASYYPSQLTVIGSQMRYSPYSTKEIFESFNNPNENFFYDIYKEHYLPSILKKDIDILGVSITSVEQIIPGLTLAHLVKQEAPHIHITAGGSVFTKLVDRMERDGSPAFQFLDSMIVHEGETPMLKLVEEIRGGGDLSKVPNLVWEDKGKVKVNRPFAKEELNKLPTPDFDGMPLDLYLSPERVLPIMGSRGCYWERCAFCSIPF
;
A
#
# COMPACT_ATOMS: atom_id res chain seq x y z
N MET A 1 -7.97 20.40 19.75
CA MET A 1 -7.21 19.26 19.20
C MET A 1 -6.20 18.82 20.24
N HIS A 2 -5.97 17.51 20.39
CA HIS A 2 -5.31 16.84 21.52
C HIS A 2 -3.81 17.13 21.72
N GLY A 3 -3.31 18.28 21.23
CA GLY A 3 -1.91 18.70 21.39
C GLY A 3 -0.91 18.02 20.45
N ILE A 4 -1.35 17.06 19.63
CA ILE A 4 -0.54 16.43 18.58
C ILE A 4 -0.65 17.28 17.32
N GLN A 5 0.46 17.83 16.83
CA GLN A 5 0.52 18.74 15.67
C GLN A 5 1.53 18.30 14.61
N ASP A 6 2.34 17.31 14.94
CA ASP A 6 3.42 16.74 14.15
C ASP A 6 2.97 15.44 13.47
N VAL A 7 1.86 15.55 12.73
CA VAL A 7 1.29 14.45 11.94
C VAL A 7 1.50 14.76 10.46
N GLU A 8 2.02 13.79 9.72
CA GLU A 8 2.12 13.85 8.27
C GLU A 8 1.34 12.68 7.66
N GLN A 9 0.46 12.99 6.71
CA GLN A 9 -0.33 12.00 5.99
C GLN A 9 0.26 11.79 4.60
N ARG A 10 0.25 10.53 4.14
CA ARG A 10 0.66 10.17 2.78
C ARG A 10 -0.28 9.12 2.22
N ASP A 11 -0.55 9.22 0.93
CA ASP A 11 -1.22 8.17 0.16
C ASP A 11 -0.22 7.60 -0.84
N LEU A 12 0.51 6.56 -0.42
CA LEU A 12 1.51 5.95 -1.28
C LEU A 12 0.89 5.24 -2.49
N ALA A 13 -0.41 4.89 -2.47
CA ALA A 13 -1.05 4.28 -3.62
C ALA A 13 -1.20 5.29 -4.76
N ILE A 14 -1.70 6.50 -4.47
CA ILE A 14 -1.84 7.53 -5.51
C ILE A 14 -0.49 8.14 -5.91
N GLU A 15 0.44 8.27 -4.97
CA GLU A 15 1.80 8.73 -5.30
C GLU A 15 2.55 7.72 -6.18
N LEU A 16 2.39 6.41 -5.94
CA LEU A 16 2.94 5.35 -6.79
C LEU A 16 2.31 5.38 -8.17
N LEU A 17 0.99 5.52 -8.25
CA LEU A 17 0.30 5.63 -9.54
C LEU A 17 0.77 6.87 -10.33
N ASP A 18 0.91 8.03 -9.68
CA ASP A 18 1.46 9.22 -10.33
C ASP A 18 2.89 9.00 -10.81
N HIS A 19 3.74 8.35 -9.99
CA HIS A 19 5.11 8.00 -10.37
C HIS A 19 5.12 7.12 -11.62
N LEU A 20 4.38 6.02 -11.59
CA LEU A 20 4.35 5.03 -12.66
C LEU A 20 3.74 5.58 -13.96
N CYS A 21 2.81 6.52 -13.87
CA CYS A 21 2.20 7.20 -15.03
C CYS A 21 2.91 8.51 -15.39
N THR A 22 4.22 8.62 -15.14
CA THR A 22 5.06 9.73 -15.59
C THR A 22 6.25 9.16 -16.35
N TRP A 23 6.41 9.52 -17.63
CA TRP A 23 7.48 8.96 -18.45
C TRP A 23 8.86 9.20 -17.83
N GLU A 24 9.17 10.44 -17.42
CA GLU A 24 10.50 10.75 -16.89
C GLU A 24 10.84 9.90 -15.66
N LYS A 25 9.89 9.75 -14.74
CA LYS A 25 10.10 8.97 -13.50
C LYS A 25 10.25 7.47 -13.76
N THR A 26 9.80 6.98 -14.91
CA THR A 26 9.80 5.55 -15.27
C THR A 26 10.82 5.18 -16.35
N LYS A 27 11.54 6.16 -16.90
CA LYS A 27 12.64 5.91 -17.84
C LYS A 27 13.67 4.89 -17.31
N PRO A 28 14.08 4.90 -16.02
CA PRO A 28 14.98 3.86 -15.50
C PRO A 28 14.39 2.44 -15.56
N LEU A 29 13.06 2.28 -15.45
CA LEU A 29 12.39 0.99 -15.60
C LEU A 29 12.44 0.51 -17.05
N TYR A 30 12.27 1.40 -18.03
CA TYR A 30 12.43 1.05 -19.44
C TYR A 30 13.89 0.67 -19.79
N GLU A 31 14.87 1.39 -19.25
CA GLU A 31 16.29 1.04 -19.38
C GLU A 31 16.60 -0.34 -18.76
N ARG A 32 15.93 -0.68 -17.65
CA ARG A 32 16.01 -2.02 -17.06
C ARG A 32 15.37 -3.09 -17.98
N ILE A 33 14.20 -2.83 -18.55
CA ILE A 33 13.52 -3.74 -19.48
C ILE A 33 14.41 -4.08 -20.68
N THR A 34 14.96 -3.06 -21.34
CA THR A 34 15.83 -3.22 -22.51
C THR A 34 17.12 -3.98 -22.17
N ARG A 35 17.72 -3.72 -21.01
CA ARG A 35 18.88 -4.45 -20.51
C ARG A 35 18.56 -5.92 -20.24
N GLU A 36 17.53 -6.22 -19.45
CA GLU A 36 17.13 -7.60 -19.13
C GLU A 36 16.75 -8.39 -20.38
N LEU A 37 16.11 -7.74 -21.35
CA LEU A 37 15.77 -8.33 -22.63
C LEU A 37 17.02 -8.74 -23.42
N SER A 38 18.02 -7.86 -23.49
CA SER A 38 19.30 -8.14 -24.15
C SER A 38 20.04 -9.29 -23.46
N GLU A 39 20.10 -9.26 -22.12
CA GLU A 39 20.74 -10.31 -21.31
C GLU A 39 20.08 -11.68 -21.50
N LEU A 40 18.75 -11.74 -21.47
CA LEU A 40 18.02 -12.97 -21.74
C LEU A 40 18.20 -13.40 -23.20
N GLY A 41 18.14 -12.49 -24.17
CA GLY A 41 18.32 -12.82 -25.60
C GLY A 41 19.69 -13.42 -25.92
N ALA A 42 20.72 -13.06 -25.16
CA ALA A 42 22.07 -13.61 -25.30
C ALA A 42 22.23 -15.01 -24.68
N LYS A 43 21.30 -15.47 -23.84
CA LYS A 43 21.38 -16.81 -23.22
C LYS A 43 21.09 -17.90 -24.27
N PRO A 44 21.91 -18.95 -24.35
CA PRO A 44 21.73 -20.02 -25.33
C PRO A 44 20.54 -20.95 -25.02
N ARG A 45 20.04 -20.95 -23.78
CA ARG A 45 18.91 -21.75 -23.32
C ARG A 45 18.13 -20.97 -22.26
N HIS A 46 16.82 -21.15 -22.27
CA HIS A 46 15.88 -20.53 -21.34
C HIS A 46 15.05 -21.60 -20.66
N SER A 47 14.84 -21.45 -19.35
CA SER A 47 13.73 -22.12 -18.65
C SER A 47 12.38 -21.64 -19.18
N GLN A 48 11.30 -22.37 -18.88
CA GLN A 48 9.95 -21.94 -19.26
C GLN A 48 9.62 -20.54 -18.73
N PHE A 49 9.94 -20.27 -17.47
CA PHE A 49 9.71 -18.95 -16.86
C PHE A 49 10.50 -17.84 -17.58
N GLU A 50 11.76 -18.11 -17.96
CA GLU A 50 12.56 -17.14 -18.72
C GLU A 50 12.01 -16.91 -20.14
N GLN A 51 11.39 -17.91 -20.77
CA GLN A 51 10.73 -17.73 -22.07
C GLN A 51 9.49 -16.83 -21.94
N GLU A 52 8.68 -17.04 -20.91
CA GLU A 52 7.50 -16.21 -20.61
C GLU A 52 7.91 -14.77 -20.26
N LYS A 53 8.91 -14.60 -19.39
CA LYS A 53 9.47 -13.28 -19.06
C LYS A 53 10.08 -12.61 -20.30
N PHE A 54 10.83 -13.33 -21.13
CA PHE A 54 11.38 -12.79 -22.37
C PHE A 54 10.27 -12.28 -23.31
N ALA A 55 9.19 -13.05 -23.48
CA ALA A 55 8.04 -12.62 -24.26
C ALA A 55 7.41 -11.33 -23.71
N LYS A 56 7.26 -11.23 -22.37
CA LYS A 56 6.73 -10.02 -21.74
C LYS A 56 7.64 -8.80 -21.91
N LEU A 57 8.95 -8.98 -21.81
CA LEU A 57 9.92 -7.90 -22.04
C LEU A 57 9.96 -7.46 -23.51
N ARG A 58 9.82 -8.40 -24.46
CA ARG A 58 9.69 -8.07 -25.90
C ARG A 58 8.43 -7.24 -26.17
N GLU A 59 7.29 -7.66 -25.62
CA GLU A 59 6.03 -6.91 -25.72
C GLU A 59 6.18 -5.48 -25.18
N ALA A 60 6.82 -5.33 -24.02
CA ALA A 60 7.06 -4.03 -23.41
C ALA A 60 8.03 -3.16 -24.23
N GLU A 61 9.11 -3.73 -24.77
CA GLU A 61 10.06 -3.03 -25.63
C GLU A 61 9.38 -2.47 -26.90
N GLU A 62 8.43 -3.21 -27.47
CA GLU A 62 7.68 -2.79 -28.66
C GLU A 62 6.58 -1.77 -28.32
N THR A 63 5.93 -1.91 -27.16
CA THR A 63 4.77 -1.09 -26.77
C THR A 63 5.16 0.27 -26.17
N ILE A 64 6.16 0.32 -25.29
CA ILE A 64 6.52 1.53 -24.54
C ILE A 64 6.88 2.72 -25.45
N PRO A 65 7.68 2.56 -26.53
CA PRO A 65 8.00 3.68 -27.44
C PRO A 65 6.78 4.34 -28.08
N ALA A 66 5.69 3.60 -28.28
CA ALA A 66 4.45 4.13 -28.83
C ALA A 66 3.61 4.89 -27.77
N LEU A 67 3.73 4.52 -26.50
CA LEU A 67 2.93 5.11 -25.41
C LEU A 67 3.67 6.17 -24.59
N MET A 68 5.00 6.23 -24.65
CA MET A 68 5.79 7.14 -23.80
C MET A 68 5.52 8.63 -24.07
N TYR A 69 5.01 8.97 -25.25
CA TYR A 69 4.58 10.33 -25.59
C TYR A 69 3.12 10.62 -25.22
N GLU A 70 2.33 9.58 -24.89
CA GLU A 70 0.90 9.67 -24.61
C GLU A 70 0.58 9.56 -23.12
N ILE A 71 1.39 8.83 -22.33
CA ILE A 71 1.08 8.51 -20.92
C ILE A 71 0.89 9.76 -20.05
N ASP A 72 1.75 10.76 -20.17
CA ASP A 72 1.64 11.99 -19.39
C ASP A 72 0.35 12.76 -19.74
N ALA A 73 -0.03 12.78 -21.02
CA ALA A 73 -1.27 13.40 -21.50
C ALA A 73 -2.51 12.62 -21.06
N ALA A 74 -2.47 11.28 -21.14
CA ALA A 74 -3.52 10.39 -20.66
C ALA A 74 -3.71 10.50 -19.14
N LYS A 75 -2.65 10.69 -18.36
CA LYS A 75 -2.78 10.99 -16.92
C LYS A 75 -3.40 12.37 -16.68
N ALA A 76 -2.99 13.39 -17.45
CA ALA A 76 -3.47 14.75 -17.30
C ALA A 76 -4.95 14.90 -17.69
N SER A 77 -5.42 14.19 -18.71
CA SER A 77 -6.83 14.20 -19.14
C SER A 77 -7.77 13.71 -18.05
N MET A 78 -7.31 12.80 -17.18
CA MET A 78 -8.07 12.30 -16.02
C MET A 78 -8.29 13.36 -14.93
N ARG A 79 -7.61 14.51 -15.01
CA ARG A 79 -7.65 15.60 -14.04
C ARG A 79 -8.23 16.89 -14.63
N CYS A 80 -8.85 16.83 -15.80
CA CYS A 80 -9.48 18.00 -16.44
C CYS A 80 -10.86 17.66 -17.02
N GLU A 81 -11.49 18.62 -17.71
CA GLU A 81 -12.82 18.47 -18.34
C GLU A 81 -12.91 17.27 -19.30
N ASP A 82 -11.79 16.83 -19.89
CA ASP A 82 -11.75 15.66 -20.76
C ASP A 82 -12.18 14.36 -20.06
N PHE A 83 -12.03 14.29 -18.73
CA PHE A 83 -12.52 13.18 -17.91
C PHE A 83 -14.02 12.91 -18.12
N TYR A 84 -14.82 13.95 -18.37
CA TYR A 84 -16.27 13.82 -18.56
C TYR A 84 -16.65 13.41 -20.00
N ASN A 85 -15.70 13.39 -20.93
CA ASN A 85 -15.91 12.84 -22.26
C ASN A 85 -15.64 11.32 -22.25
N LEU A 86 -16.68 10.51 -22.45
CA LEU A 86 -16.58 9.06 -22.34
C LEU A 86 -15.51 8.45 -23.25
N ASP A 87 -15.41 8.90 -24.50
CA ASP A 87 -14.45 8.35 -25.45
C ASP A 87 -13.01 8.67 -25.03
N ARG A 88 -12.73 9.93 -24.65
CA ARG A 88 -11.41 10.36 -24.13
C ARG A 88 -11.04 9.67 -22.82
N TYR A 89 -12.00 9.51 -21.92
CA TYR A 89 -11.82 8.80 -20.66
C TYR A 89 -11.42 7.35 -20.90
N MET A 90 -12.15 6.65 -21.77
CA MET A 90 -11.87 5.24 -22.11
C MET A 90 -10.53 5.07 -22.82
N GLU A 91 -10.18 5.99 -23.73
CA GLU A 91 -8.87 6.02 -24.39
C GLU A 91 -7.74 6.21 -23.38
N SER A 92 -7.86 7.21 -22.50
CA SER A 92 -6.85 7.53 -21.48
C SER A 92 -6.68 6.39 -20.48
N LEU A 93 -7.78 5.80 -20.01
CA LEU A 93 -7.72 4.61 -19.16
C LEU A 93 -7.03 3.44 -19.87
N LYS A 94 -7.29 3.23 -21.16
CA LYS A 94 -6.66 2.14 -21.89
C LYS A 94 -5.17 2.36 -22.05
N ILE A 95 -4.74 3.60 -22.31
CA ILE A 95 -3.32 3.97 -22.35
C ILE A 95 -2.67 3.70 -20.99
N ILE A 96 -3.27 4.16 -19.90
CA ILE A 96 -2.74 3.96 -18.54
C ILE A 96 -2.65 2.46 -18.21
N ASP A 97 -3.68 1.69 -18.51
CA ASP A 97 -3.73 0.26 -18.20
C ASP A 97 -2.64 -0.54 -18.95
N VAL A 98 -2.52 -0.31 -20.27
CA VAL A 98 -1.48 -0.94 -21.09
C VAL A 98 -0.09 -0.45 -20.68
N TRP A 99 0.04 0.82 -20.32
CA TRP A 99 1.29 1.38 -19.83
C TRP A 99 1.77 0.70 -18.55
N LEU A 100 0.90 0.62 -17.53
CA LEU A 100 1.25 0.03 -16.23
C LEU A 100 1.68 -1.44 -16.34
N ASP A 101 0.98 -2.22 -17.16
CA ASP A 101 1.31 -3.63 -17.41
C ASP A 101 2.67 -3.81 -18.12
N ASN A 102 3.07 -2.87 -18.99
CA ASN A 102 4.31 -2.96 -19.75
C ASN A 102 5.51 -2.31 -19.04
N ILE A 103 5.34 -1.17 -18.38
CA ILE A 103 6.44 -0.46 -17.70
C ILE A 103 6.98 -1.23 -16.49
N LEU A 104 6.18 -2.15 -15.94
CA LEU A 104 6.55 -3.07 -14.88
C LEU A 104 7.02 -4.45 -15.37
N ALA A 105 7.22 -4.66 -16.68
CA ALA A 105 7.52 -5.98 -17.25
C ALA A 105 8.77 -6.66 -16.66
N SER A 106 9.76 -5.90 -16.17
CA SER A 106 10.91 -6.45 -15.45
C SER A 106 10.54 -7.19 -14.17
N TYR A 107 9.38 -6.90 -13.59
CA TYR A 107 8.85 -7.54 -12.38
C TYR A 107 7.93 -8.74 -12.67
N TYR A 108 7.88 -9.20 -13.92
CA TYR A 108 7.11 -10.39 -14.28
C TYR A 108 7.37 -11.56 -13.30
N PRO A 109 6.33 -12.22 -12.78
CA PRO A 109 4.94 -12.19 -13.26
C PRO A 109 4.02 -11.20 -12.53
N SER A 110 4.57 -10.30 -11.71
CA SER A 110 3.77 -9.29 -11.03
C SER A 110 3.38 -8.16 -12.00
N GLN A 111 2.14 -7.68 -11.88
CA GLN A 111 1.54 -6.69 -12.76
C GLN A 111 0.71 -5.68 -11.95
N LEU A 112 0.55 -4.48 -12.50
CA LEU A 112 -0.36 -3.46 -12.00
C LEU A 112 -1.27 -3.01 -13.14
N THR A 113 -2.56 -2.90 -12.85
CA THR A 113 -3.59 -2.37 -13.76
C THR A 113 -4.28 -1.21 -13.06
N VAL A 114 -5.14 -0.49 -13.78
CA VAL A 114 -5.98 0.56 -13.16
C VAL A 114 -6.96 0.03 -12.11
N ILE A 115 -7.24 -1.29 -12.13
CA ILE A 115 -8.19 -1.94 -11.22
C ILE A 115 -7.48 -2.54 -9.99
N GLY A 116 -6.19 -2.84 -10.09
CA GLY A 116 -5.41 -3.37 -8.97
C GLY A 116 -4.12 -4.07 -9.37
N SER A 117 -3.37 -4.50 -8.37
CA SER A 117 -2.12 -5.26 -8.53
C SER A 117 -2.36 -6.76 -8.47
N GLN A 118 -1.68 -7.50 -9.34
CA GLN A 118 -1.56 -8.96 -9.25
C GLN A 118 -0.10 -9.29 -8.99
N MET A 119 0.19 -9.81 -7.80
CA MET A 119 1.56 -10.17 -7.40
C MET A 119 1.79 -11.65 -7.64
N ARG A 120 3.05 -12.04 -7.86
CA ARG A 120 3.46 -13.45 -7.82
C ARG A 120 3.08 -14.14 -6.50
N TYR A 121 3.08 -13.39 -5.41
CA TYR A 121 2.88 -13.87 -4.05
C TYR A 121 1.43 -13.71 -3.62
N SER A 122 0.86 -14.74 -3.00
CA SER A 122 -0.49 -14.70 -2.48
C SER A 122 -0.58 -13.88 -1.19
N PRO A 123 -1.45 -12.85 -1.12
CA PRO A 123 -1.70 -12.10 0.11
C PRO A 123 -2.46 -12.93 1.16
N TYR A 124 -2.86 -14.16 0.84
CA TYR A 124 -3.51 -15.10 1.76
C TYR A 124 -2.55 -16.09 2.42
N SER A 125 -1.27 -16.07 2.04
CA SER A 125 -0.24 -16.97 2.55
C SER A 125 0.84 -16.18 3.28
N THR A 126 0.90 -16.30 4.60
CA THR A 126 1.94 -15.64 5.41
C THR A 126 3.34 -15.99 4.93
N LYS A 127 3.56 -17.23 4.48
CA LYS A 127 4.83 -17.66 3.92
C LYS A 127 5.17 -16.87 2.64
N GLU A 128 4.24 -16.78 1.70
CA GLU A 128 4.48 -16.08 0.43
C GLU A 128 4.62 -14.56 0.62
N ILE A 129 3.89 -13.96 1.56
CA ILE A 129 4.10 -12.55 1.94
C ILE A 129 5.55 -12.33 2.36
N PHE A 130 6.12 -13.21 3.20
CA PHE A 130 7.50 -13.09 3.66
C PHE A 130 8.52 -13.39 2.54
N GLU A 131 8.21 -14.35 1.66
CA GLU A 131 9.01 -14.59 0.46
C GLU A 131 9.06 -13.35 -0.44
N SER A 132 7.95 -12.58 -0.54
CA SER A 132 7.91 -11.36 -1.35
C SER A 132 8.90 -10.26 -0.90
N PHE A 133 9.33 -10.26 0.36
CA PHE A 133 10.33 -9.31 0.87
C PHE A 133 11.76 -9.66 0.44
N ASN A 134 11.99 -10.91 0.05
CA ASN A 134 13.31 -11.40 -0.35
C ASN A 134 13.49 -11.42 -1.88
N ASN A 135 12.47 -11.01 -2.65
CA ASN A 135 12.45 -11.08 -4.10
C ASN A 135 12.09 -9.72 -4.72
N PRO A 136 12.98 -8.71 -4.63
CA PRO A 136 12.74 -7.37 -5.18
C PRO A 136 12.52 -7.37 -6.70
N ASN A 137 13.01 -8.38 -7.40
CA ASN A 137 12.81 -8.54 -8.85
C ASN A 137 11.41 -8.99 -9.25
N GLU A 138 10.55 -9.39 -8.29
CA GLU A 138 9.16 -9.76 -8.55
C GLU A 138 8.19 -8.96 -7.65
N ASN A 139 8.67 -8.37 -6.57
CA ASN A 139 7.91 -7.43 -5.75
C ASN A 139 8.28 -5.98 -6.12
N PHE A 140 7.61 -5.42 -7.13
CA PHE A 140 7.89 -4.04 -7.58
C PHE A 140 7.69 -3.00 -6.47
N PHE A 141 6.80 -3.24 -5.50
CA PHE A 141 6.65 -2.35 -4.35
C PHE A 141 7.93 -2.30 -3.51
N TYR A 142 8.63 -3.42 -3.34
CA TYR A 142 9.88 -3.44 -2.57
C TYR A 142 10.91 -2.53 -3.22
N ASP A 143 11.17 -2.74 -4.50
CA ASP A 143 12.23 -2.02 -5.22
C ASP A 143 11.90 -0.52 -5.32
N ILE A 144 10.68 -0.20 -5.75
CA ILE A 144 10.22 1.18 -5.93
C ILE A 144 10.13 1.92 -4.58
N TYR A 145 9.59 1.29 -3.53
CA TYR A 145 9.54 1.92 -2.20
C TYR A 145 10.93 2.18 -1.66
N LYS A 146 11.84 1.21 -1.78
CA LYS A 146 13.22 1.36 -1.30
C LYS A 146 13.95 2.50 -2.02
N GLU A 147 13.78 2.61 -3.33
CA GLU A 147 14.47 3.63 -4.13
C GLU A 147 13.86 5.03 -3.96
N HIS A 148 12.53 5.14 -4.02
CA HIS A 148 11.87 6.44 -4.21
C HIS A 148 11.13 6.97 -2.98
N TYR A 149 10.68 6.10 -2.06
CA TYR A 149 9.79 6.50 -0.96
C TYR A 149 10.48 6.46 0.39
N LEU A 150 11.21 5.37 0.67
CA LEU A 150 11.92 5.14 1.91
C LEU A 150 12.88 6.30 2.26
N PRO A 151 13.68 6.87 1.34
CA PRO A 151 14.56 7.98 1.68
C PRO A 151 13.81 9.23 2.16
N SER A 152 12.59 9.47 1.66
CA SER A 152 11.79 10.62 2.09
C SER A 152 11.18 10.42 3.48
N ILE A 153 10.80 9.18 3.81
CA ILE A 153 10.27 8.80 5.13
C ILE A 153 11.38 8.88 6.17
N LEU A 154 12.55 8.30 5.90
CA LEU A 154 13.67 8.25 6.85
C LEU A 154 14.38 9.60 7.07
N LYS A 155 14.15 10.59 6.21
CA LYS A 155 14.64 11.97 6.42
C LYS A 155 13.88 12.71 7.52
N LYS A 156 12.71 12.21 7.91
CA LYS A 156 11.86 12.80 8.93
C LYS A 156 12.21 12.22 10.29
N ASP A 157 12.02 13.02 11.33
CA ASP A 157 12.08 12.55 12.71
C ASP A 157 10.72 11.94 13.05
N ILE A 158 10.61 10.61 12.98
CA ILE A 158 9.34 9.88 13.13
C ILE A 158 9.44 9.00 14.37
N ASP A 159 8.58 9.24 15.36
CA ASP A 159 8.42 8.33 16.49
C ASP A 159 7.60 7.08 16.10
N ILE A 160 6.56 7.31 15.29
CA ILE A 160 5.50 6.33 15.01
C ILE A 160 5.14 6.35 13.52
N LEU A 161 5.20 5.19 12.87
CA LEU A 161 4.68 4.99 11.53
C LEU A 161 3.36 4.19 11.58
N GLY A 162 2.26 4.82 11.16
CA GLY A 162 0.98 4.15 10.97
C GLY A 162 0.79 3.68 9.52
N VAL A 163 0.50 2.39 9.30
CA VAL A 163 0.20 1.83 7.97
C VAL A 163 -1.24 1.33 7.92
N SER A 164 -2.07 1.99 7.10
CA SER A 164 -3.46 1.61 6.88
C SER A 164 -3.58 0.56 5.77
N ILE A 165 -4.05 -0.64 6.12
CA ILE A 165 -4.26 -1.77 5.20
C ILE A 165 -5.73 -2.20 5.30
N THR A 166 -6.53 -1.64 4.42
CA THR A 166 -7.99 -1.76 4.46
C THR A 166 -8.53 -2.89 3.58
N SER A 167 -7.77 -3.30 2.56
CA SER A 167 -8.10 -4.39 1.64
C SER A 167 -6.98 -5.44 1.55
N VAL A 168 -7.29 -6.59 0.94
CA VAL A 168 -6.34 -7.70 0.82
C VAL A 168 -5.19 -7.36 -0.15
N GLU A 169 -5.48 -6.61 -1.20
CA GLU A 169 -4.51 -6.15 -2.20
C GLU A 169 -3.46 -5.23 -1.58
N GLN A 170 -3.79 -4.56 -0.48
CA GLN A 170 -2.89 -3.67 0.25
C GLN A 170 -1.93 -4.41 1.21
N ILE A 171 -2.13 -5.72 1.46
CA ILE A 171 -1.32 -6.48 2.43
C ILE A 171 0.15 -6.51 2.02
N ILE A 172 0.45 -6.93 0.79
CA ILE A 172 1.83 -7.02 0.30
C ILE A 172 2.51 -5.64 0.28
N PRO A 173 1.96 -4.60 -0.38
CA PRO A 173 2.61 -3.28 -0.37
C PRO A 173 2.73 -2.68 1.03
N GLY A 174 1.66 -2.74 1.85
CA GLY A 174 1.68 -2.16 3.19
C GLY A 174 2.69 -2.83 4.12
N LEU A 175 2.75 -4.18 4.12
CA LEU A 175 3.73 -4.90 4.93
C LEU A 175 5.15 -4.81 4.34
N THR A 176 5.30 -4.64 3.02
CA THR A 176 6.61 -4.37 2.39
C THR A 176 7.17 -3.03 2.87
N LEU A 177 6.35 -1.98 2.95
CA LEU A 177 6.77 -0.69 3.49
C LEU A 177 7.20 -0.82 4.96
N ALA A 178 6.37 -1.45 5.79
CA ALA A 178 6.68 -1.67 7.20
C ALA A 178 7.99 -2.44 7.39
N HIS A 179 8.20 -3.49 6.59
CA HIS A 179 9.42 -4.28 6.59
C HIS A 179 10.66 -3.42 6.24
N LEU A 180 10.60 -2.65 5.15
CA LEU A 180 11.70 -1.78 4.72
C LEU A 180 12.04 -0.71 5.77
N VAL A 181 11.02 -0.06 6.35
CA VAL A 181 11.24 0.95 7.40
C VAL A 181 11.84 0.31 8.64
N LYS A 182 11.37 -0.86 9.08
CA LYS A 182 11.92 -1.52 10.27
C LYS A 182 13.39 -1.91 10.08
N GLN A 183 13.79 -2.33 8.87
CA GLN A 183 15.17 -2.70 8.57
C GLN A 183 16.13 -1.52 8.72
N GLU A 184 15.75 -0.33 8.25
CA GLU A 184 16.62 0.85 8.26
C GLU A 184 16.48 1.70 9.54
N ALA A 185 15.30 1.68 10.17
CA ALA A 185 14.98 2.49 11.34
C ALA A 185 14.23 1.67 12.41
N PRO A 186 14.92 0.73 13.09
CA PRO A 186 14.30 -0.17 14.07
C PRO A 186 13.72 0.52 15.30
N HIS A 187 14.11 1.77 15.56
CA HIS A 187 13.63 2.61 16.65
C HIS A 187 12.22 3.16 16.41
N ILE A 188 11.76 3.24 15.16
CA ILE A 188 10.42 3.71 14.83
C ILE A 188 9.41 2.66 15.27
N HIS A 189 8.39 3.09 16.02
CA HIS A 189 7.25 2.23 16.33
C HIS A 189 6.33 2.12 15.12
N ILE A 190 6.23 0.94 14.54
CA ILE A 190 5.41 0.66 13.36
C ILE A 190 4.13 -0.02 13.81
N THR A 191 3.00 0.68 13.61
CA THR A 191 1.68 0.12 13.84
C THR A 191 0.94 -0.05 12.53
N ALA A 192 0.29 -1.20 12.33
CA ALA A 192 -0.59 -1.44 11.20
C ALA A 192 -2.06 -1.36 11.64
N GLY A 193 -2.95 -0.97 10.74
CA GLY A 193 -4.39 -0.93 11.02
C GLY A 193 -5.22 -1.30 9.80
N GLY A 194 -6.54 -1.42 10.01
CA GLY A 194 -7.51 -1.66 8.96
C GLY A 194 -8.24 -3.01 9.07
N SER A 195 -9.25 -3.18 8.21
CA SER A 195 -10.24 -4.25 8.35
C SER A 195 -9.65 -5.67 8.26
N VAL A 196 -8.52 -5.82 7.55
CA VAL A 196 -7.82 -7.10 7.38
C VAL A 196 -7.38 -7.67 8.73
N PHE A 197 -6.72 -6.88 9.57
CA PHE A 197 -6.20 -7.33 10.86
C PHE A 197 -7.31 -7.66 11.85
N THR A 198 -8.40 -6.90 11.79
CA THR A 198 -9.58 -7.10 12.64
C THR A 198 -10.19 -8.50 12.46
N LYS A 199 -10.18 -9.01 11.22
CA LYS A 199 -10.66 -10.36 10.89
C LYS A 199 -9.75 -11.48 11.40
N LEU A 200 -8.52 -11.15 11.78
CA LEU A 200 -7.47 -12.12 12.12
C LEU A 200 -7.11 -12.16 13.61
N VAL A 201 -7.73 -11.30 14.44
CA VAL A 201 -7.37 -11.13 15.86
C VAL A 201 -7.30 -12.44 16.62
N ASP A 202 -8.36 -13.25 16.59
CA ASP A 202 -8.43 -14.49 17.37
C ASP A 202 -7.39 -15.51 16.91
N ARG A 203 -7.02 -15.49 15.62
CA ARG A 203 -5.98 -16.34 15.06
C ARG A 203 -4.60 -15.88 15.52
N MET A 204 -4.34 -14.57 15.48
CA MET A 204 -3.08 -13.98 15.94
C MET A 204 -2.89 -14.17 17.45
N GLU A 205 -3.95 -14.03 18.25
CA GLU A 205 -3.92 -14.24 19.70
C GLU A 205 -3.58 -15.70 20.06
N ARG A 206 -4.13 -16.66 19.32
CA ARG A 206 -3.93 -18.09 19.56
C ARG A 206 -2.60 -18.61 19.03
N ASP A 207 -2.27 -18.27 17.79
CA ASP A 207 -1.18 -18.91 17.04
C ASP A 207 0.09 -18.03 16.97
N GLY A 208 0.00 -16.78 17.43
CA GLY A 208 1.01 -15.76 17.18
C GLY A 208 0.90 -15.17 15.77
N SER A 209 1.78 -14.21 15.45
CA SER A 209 1.90 -13.68 14.09
C SER A 209 3.36 -13.35 13.78
N PRO A 210 3.95 -13.88 12.71
CA PRO A 210 5.31 -13.54 12.34
C PRO A 210 5.45 -12.07 11.91
N ALA A 211 4.34 -11.38 11.61
CA ALA A 211 4.36 -9.96 11.26
C ALA A 211 4.94 -9.08 12.40
N PHE A 212 4.93 -9.55 13.65
CA PHE A 212 5.59 -8.87 14.77
C PHE A 212 7.13 -8.84 14.66
N GLN A 213 7.72 -9.52 13.67
CA GLN A 213 9.14 -9.34 13.33
C GLN A 213 9.44 -7.94 12.78
N PHE A 214 8.43 -7.22 12.27
CA PHE A 214 8.61 -5.87 11.74
C PHE A 214 7.51 -4.88 12.10
N LEU A 215 6.39 -5.33 12.68
CA LEU A 215 5.38 -4.48 13.30
C LEU A 215 5.52 -4.55 14.82
N ASP A 216 5.38 -3.42 15.51
CA ASP A 216 5.38 -3.39 16.97
C ASP A 216 3.96 -3.55 17.53
N SER A 217 2.96 -3.11 16.77
CA SER A 217 1.56 -3.26 17.14
C SER A 217 0.63 -3.29 15.93
N MET A 218 -0.63 -3.64 16.18
CA MET A 218 -1.73 -3.50 15.24
C MET A 218 -2.94 -2.91 15.95
N ILE A 219 -3.61 -1.94 15.34
CA ILE A 219 -4.89 -1.40 15.81
C ILE A 219 -6.01 -2.10 15.02
N VAL A 220 -6.92 -2.74 15.74
CA VAL A 220 -8.08 -3.43 15.14
C VAL A 220 -9.39 -2.69 15.42
N HIS A 221 -10.43 -2.95 14.65
CA HIS A 221 -11.69 -2.19 14.67
C HIS A 221 -11.47 -0.70 14.40
N GLU A 222 -12.11 0.18 15.19
CA GLU A 222 -11.97 1.63 15.10
C GLU A 222 -10.62 2.07 15.70
N GLY A 223 -10.05 3.15 15.18
CA GLY A 223 -8.64 3.50 15.40
C GLY A 223 -8.39 4.91 15.90
N GLU A 224 -9.39 5.77 15.98
CA GLU A 224 -9.24 7.18 16.34
C GLU A 224 -8.73 7.36 17.78
N THR A 225 -9.47 6.84 18.76
CA THR A 225 -9.07 6.84 20.17
C THR A 225 -7.84 5.95 20.40
N PRO A 226 -7.77 4.70 19.86
CA PRO A 226 -6.59 3.87 19.97
C PRO A 226 -5.30 4.51 19.46
N MET A 227 -5.31 5.18 18.30
CA MET A 227 -4.12 5.80 17.73
C MET A 227 -3.65 6.96 18.60
N LEU A 228 -4.57 7.81 19.08
CA LEU A 228 -4.23 8.87 20.03
C LEU A 228 -3.61 8.29 21.32
N LYS A 229 -4.21 7.23 21.87
CA LYS A 229 -3.69 6.56 23.08
C LYS A 229 -2.33 5.92 22.86
N LEU A 230 -2.10 5.36 21.68
CA LEU A 230 -0.80 4.81 21.29
C LEU A 230 0.27 5.90 21.27
N VAL A 231 -0.03 7.05 20.67
CA VAL A 231 0.87 8.22 20.64
C VAL A 231 1.19 8.70 22.06
N GLU A 232 0.16 8.85 22.91
CA GLU A 232 0.33 9.26 24.31
C GLU A 232 1.22 8.29 25.11
N GLU A 233 1.01 6.98 24.95
CA GLU A 233 1.82 5.98 25.66
C GLU A 233 3.25 5.93 25.13
N ILE A 234 3.48 5.98 23.81
CA ILE A 234 4.84 5.97 23.24
C ILE A 234 5.64 7.20 23.65
N ARG A 235 5.01 8.39 23.68
CA ARG A 235 5.67 9.64 24.11
C ARG A 235 5.81 9.78 25.63
N GLY A 236 5.05 9.00 26.39
CA GLY A 236 4.99 9.04 27.83
C GLY A 236 5.72 7.87 28.49
N GLY A 237 4.96 6.83 28.84
CA GLY A 237 5.40 5.73 29.72
C GLY A 237 5.47 4.34 29.09
N GLY A 238 5.06 4.20 27.83
CA GLY A 238 5.18 2.99 27.02
C GLY A 238 4.30 1.81 27.45
N ASP A 239 3.23 2.03 28.22
CA ASP A 239 2.37 0.94 28.66
C ASP A 239 1.31 0.61 27.60
N LEU A 240 1.71 -0.21 26.63
CA LEU A 240 0.86 -0.65 25.52
C LEU A 240 -0.42 -1.37 26.00
N SER A 241 -0.48 -1.89 27.23
CA SER A 241 -1.68 -2.54 27.76
C SER A 241 -2.86 -1.59 27.98
N LYS A 242 -2.60 -0.28 28.03
CA LYS A 242 -3.62 0.77 28.19
C LYS A 242 -4.25 1.22 26.88
N VAL A 243 -3.66 0.86 25.74
CA VAL A 243 -4.14 1.27 24.42
C VAL A 243 -5.32 0.38 24.02
N PRO A 244 -6.55 0.91 23.92
CA PRO A 244 -7.69 0.08 23.51
C PRO A 244 -7.48 -0.46 22.10
N ASN A 245 -8.07 -1.61 21.78
CA ASN A 245 -8.03 -2.23 20.46
C ASN A 245 -6.63 -2.59 19.93
N LEU A 246 -5.61 -2.55 20.79
CA LEU A 246 -4.24 -2.87 20.39
C LEU A 246 -4.00 -4.37 20.44
N VAL A 247 -3.39 -4.90 19.38
CA VAL A 247 -2.77 -6.22 19.32
C VAL A 247 -1.27 -6.01 19.27
N TRP A 248 -0.52 -6.65 20.16
CA TRP A 248 0.93 -6.45 20.29
C TRP A 248 1.60 -7.71 20.84
N GLU A 249 2.91 -7.84 20.67
CA GLU A 249 3.67 -8.97 21.18
C GLU A 249 4.44 -8.60 22.46
N ASP A 250 4.22 -9.35 23.54
CA ASP A 250 5.03 -9.29 24.77
C ASP A 250 5.76 -10.61 24.95
N LYS A 251 7.10 -10.59 24.82
CA LYS A 251 7.97 -11.76 25.05
C LYS A 251 7.54 -13.00 24.26
N GLY A 252 7.22 -12.82 22.98
CA GLY A 252 6.80 -13.91 22.08
C GLY A 252 5.35 -14.37 22.26
N LYS A 253 4.55 -13.67 23.08
CA LYS A 253 3.12 -13.92 23.24
C LYS A 253 2.31 -12.73 22.76
N VAL A 254 1.44 -12.98 21.79
CA VAL A 254 0.49 -11.97 21.32
C VAL A 254 -0.54 -11.67 22.41
N LYS A 255 -0.76 -10.37 22.64
CA LYS A 255 -1.72 -9.79 23.57
C LYS A 255 -2.77 -9.02 22.78
N VAL A 256 -4.01 -9.13 23.20
CA VAL A 256 -5.14 -8.36 22.65
C VAL A 256 -5.76 -7.57 23.78
N ASN A 257 -5.74 -6.24 23.66
CA ASN A 257 -6.35 -5.37 24.66
C ASN A 257 -7.86 -5.32 24.43
N ARG A 258 -8.62 -5.87 25.39
CA ARG A 258 -10.09 -5.97 25.38
C ARG A 258 -10.68 -5.23 26.59
N PRO A 259 -11.95 -4.77 26.54
CA PRO A 259 -12.90 -4.88 25.42
C PRO A 259 -12.51 -3.98 24.24
N PHE A 260 -13.05 -4.29 23.05
CA PHE A 260 -12.90 -3.40 21.90
C PHE A 260 -13.74 -2.14 22.09
N ALA A 261 -13.07 -0.99 22.14
CA ALA A 261 -13.68 0.32 22.15
C ALA A 261 -14.30 0.62 20.78
N LYS A 262 -15.50 1.23 20.83
CA LYS A 262 -16.19 1.81 19.67
C LYS A 262 -16.17 3.32 19.82
N GLU A 263 -16.08 4.06 18.74
CA GLU A 263 -16.05 5.50 18.80
C GLU A 263 -17.46 6.08 18.93
N GLU A 264 -17.57 7.17 19.68
CA GLU A 264 -18.77 7.99 19.66
C GLU A 264 -18.64 9.03 18.56
N LEU A 265 -19.26 8.76 17.41
CA LEU A 265 -19.11 9.57 16.19
C LEU A 265 -19.33 11.08 16.41
N ASN A 266 -20.29 11.46 17.25
CA ASN A 266 -20.59 12.88 17.55
C ASN A 266 -19.51 13.58 18.39
N LYS A 267 -18.60 12.82 19.02
CA LYS A 267 -17.45 13.35 19.77
C LYS A 267 -16.18 13.40 18.93
N LEU A 268 -16.15 12.72 17.78
CA LEU A 268 -15.02 12.76 16.87
C LEU A 268 -14.94 14.11 16.16
N PRO A 269 -13.72 14.59 15.85
CA PRO A 269 -13.55 15.76 15.01
C PRO A 269 -13.99 15.45 13.57
N THR A 270 -14.17 16.52 12.78
CA THR A 270 -14.30 16.38 11.32
C THR A 270 -13.05 15.69 10.77
N PRO A 271 -13.17 14.79 9.77
CA PRO A 271 -12.01 14.18 9.12
C PRO A 271 -11.02 15.22 8.63
N ASP A 272 -9.74 14.96 8.87
CA ASP A 272 -8.63 15.82 8.46
C ASP A 272 -8.01 15.30 7.16
N PHE A 273 -8.10 16.10 6.11
CA PHE A 273 -7.49 15.82 4.81
C PHE A 273 -6.24 16.67 4.56
N ASP A 274 -5.79 17.45 5.55
CA ASP A 274 -4.59 18.26 5.43
C ASP A 274 -3.36 17.36 5.22
N GLY A 275 -2.49 17.80 4.32
CA GLY A 275 -1.29 17.05 3.91
C GLY A 275 -1.54 15.94 2.88
N MET A 276 -2.79 15.54 2.62
CA MET A 276 -3.08 14.54 1.58
C MET A 276 -2.76 15.10 0.19
N PRO A 277 -2.18 14.31 -0.73
CA PRO A 277 -1.82 14.75 -2.07
C PRO A 277 -3.04 14.77 -3.00
N LEU A 278 -4.06 15.56 -2.65
CA LEU A 278 -5.38 15.57 -3.33
C LEU A 278 -5.27 15.88 -4.83
N ASP A 279 -4.27 16.65 -5.24
CA ASP A 279 -4.03 17.01 -6.64
C ASP A 279 -3.44 15.86 -7.48
N LEU A 280 -3.01 14.76 -6.85
CA LEU A 280 -2.54 13.56 -7.54
C LEU A 280 -3.67 12.59 -7.91
N TYR A 281 -4.87 12.74 -7.35
CA TYR A 281 -5.99 11.87 -7.67
C TYR A 281 -6.41 12.03 -9.14
N LEU A 282 -6.77 10.92 -9.79
CA LEU A 282 -7.20 10.90 -11.20
C LEU A 282 -8.68 11.29 -11.33
N SER A 283 -8.99 12.51 -10.89
CA SER A 283 -10.31 13.13 -10.97
C SER A 283 -10.14 14.65 -11.14
N PRO A 284 -10.94 15.31 -11.99
CA PRO A 284 -10.90 16.77 -12.13
C PRO A 284 -11.41 17.50 -10.90
N GLU A 285 -12.31 16.87 -10.14
CA GLU A 285 -12.87 17.41 -8.90
C GLU A 285 -12.43 16.58 -7.68
N ARG A 286 -12.25 17.25 -6.55
CA ARG A 286 -11.93 16.61 -5.28
C ARG A 286 -13.18 15.98 -4.68
N VAL A 287 -13.19 14.66 -4.54
CA VAL A 287 -14.26 13.90 -3.88
C VAL A 287 -13.76 13.44 -2.52
N LEU A 288 -14.21 14.12 -1.45
CA LEU A 288 -13.79 13.82 -0.08
C LEU A 288 -14.84 12.94 0.64
N PRO A 289 -14.46 11.78 1.19
CA PRO A 289 -15.39 10.90 1.87
C PRO A 289 -15.79 11.46 3.24
N ILE A 290 -17.09 11.50 3.54
CA ILE A 290 -17.60 11.83 4.86
C ILE A 290 -18.46 10.67 5.35
N MET A 291 -18.17 10.19 6.56
CA MET A 291 -18.90 9.08 7.18
C MET A 291 -19.90 9.60 8.20
N GLY A 292 -21.19 9.67 7.81
CA GLY A 292 -22.28 10.16 8.67
C GLY A 292 -22.83 9.11 9.67
N SER A 293 -22.47 7.84 9.50
CA SER A 293 -22.85 6.75 10.41
C SER A 293 -21.81 5.63 10.35
N ARG A 294 -21.64 4.91 11.47
CA ARG A 294 -20.77 3.73 11.57
C ARG A 294 -21.59 2.50 11.95
N GLY A 295 -21.09 1.32 11.57
CA GLY A 295 -21.83 0.07 11.80
C GLY A 295 -22.95 -0.15 10.80
N CYS A 296 -23.55 -1.34 10.87
CA CYS A 296 -24.72 -1.70 10.08
C CYS A 296 -25.76 -2.28 11.02
N TYR A 297 -26.90 -1.63 11.24
CA TYR A 297 -27.92 -2.08 12.21
C TYR A 297 -28.40 -3.54 12.01
N TRP A 298 -28.17 -4.12 10.83
CA TRP A 298 -28.61 -5.47 10.50
C TRP A 298 -27.71 -6.58 11.06
N GLU A 299 -26.37 -6.44 10.95
CA GLU A 299 -25.28 -7.36 11.37
C GLU A 299 -25.47 -8.89 11.17
N ARG A 300 -26.50 -9.32 10.44
CA ARG A 300 -26.92 -10.73 10.36
C ARG A 300 -26.84 -11.31 8.95
N CYS A 301 -26.26 -10.57 8.01
CA CYS A 301 -26.02 -11.08 6.66
C CYS A 301 -24.98 -12.22 6.71
N ALA A 302 -25.36 -13.41 6.25
CA ALA A 302 -24.49 -14.59 6.23
C ALA A 302 -23.21 -14.40 5.38
N PHE A 303 -23.19 -13.43 4.47
CA PHE A 303 -22.07 -13.13 3.57
C PHE A 303 -21.25 -11.91 3.98
N CYS A 304 -21.72 -11.09 4.94
CA CYS A 304 -21.06 -9.83 5.25
C CYS A 304 -19.83 -10.08 6.12
N SER A 305 -18.68 -9.57 5.67
CA SER A 305 -17.42 -9.67 6.42
C SER A 305 -16.97 -8.33 7.00
N ILE A 306 -17.81 -7.29 6.99
CA ILE A 306 -17.43 -5.96 7.47
C ILE A 306 -17.34 -5.99 9.01
N PRO A 307 -16.17 -5.75 9.59
CA PRO A 307 -15.98 -5.83 11.04
C PRO A 307 -16.23 -4.46 11.67
N PHE A 308 -17.45 -4.22 12.19
CA PHE A 308 -17.79 -3.05 13.01
C PHE A 308 -18.03 -3.42 14.47
#